data_AF-M7NEG4-F1
#
_entry.id   AF-M7NEG4-F1
#
_cell.length_a   1.000
_cell.length_b   1.000
_cell.length_c   1.000
_cell.angle_alpha   90.00
_cell.angle_beta   90.00
_cell.angle_gamma   90.00
#
_symmetry.space_group_name_H-M   'P 1'
#
loop_
_entity.id
_entity.type
_entity.pdbx_description
1 polymer ?
#
loop_
_entity_poly.entity_id
_entity_poly.type
_entity_poly.pdbx_seq_one_letter_code
_entity_poly.pdbx_strand_id
1 'polypeptide(L)'
;MHRNGERLIAVRPVIDAGPALNFFSINKQRLLIGVLGPLSTPETVQEEVFRKAQKEHDRFGHAVQVWNKLGTYLQVLSDDLSVELAQAVMDVAGTPMTDRMKTSKDLGEIMVISHALVAAMSGKHVTVLIDDAEGRQLASIQRSRLARLRLAGNQQVGLIMLIGSISVLKLAAQSGKIRDRGEMRDIYARLRQLDTGLPPIEASGVLQSELWKHRKS
;
A
#
# COMPACT_ATOMS: atom_id res chain seq x y z
N MET A 1 29.73 6.32 -24.50
CA MET A 1 28.44 6.99 -24.76
C MET A 1 27.45 6.56 -23.71
N HIS A 2 27.05 7.51 -22.87
CA HIS A 2 26.20 7.32 -21.70
C HIS A 2 24.77 6.88 -22.07
N ARG A 3 24.23 5.90 -21.35
CA ARG A 3 22.82 5.90 -20.95
C ARG A 3 22.80 5.90 -19.43
N ASN A 4 22.78 7.11 -18.86
CA ASN A 4 22.43 7.31 -17.46
C ASN A 4 21.04 6.70 -17.26
N GLY A 5 20.93 5.79 -16.29
CA GLY A 5 19.65 5.21 -15.90
C GLY A 5 18.67 6.32 -15.55
N GLU A 6 17.56 6.37 -16.27
CA GLU A 6 16.39 7.12 -15.85
C GLU A 6 16.07 6.68 -14.43
N ARG A 7 16.36 7.58 -13.47
CA ARG A 7 15.93 7.41 -12.10
C ARG A 7 14.42 7.49 -12.17
N LEU A 8 13.76 6.32 -12.19
CA LEU A 8 12.31 6.20 -12.14
C LEU A 8 11.83 7.18 -11.07
N ILE A 9 11.05 8.20 -11.45
CA ILE A 9 10.48 9.15 -10.51
C ILE A 9 9.37 8.38 -9.79
N ALA A 10 9.77 7.57 -8.82
CA ALA A 10 8.87 6.85 -7.95
C ALA A 10 8.23 7.87 -7.02
N VAL A 11 6.90 7.93 -7.04
CA VAL A 11 6.14 8.67 -6.03
C VAL A 11 5.98 7.82 -4.77
N ARG A 12 5.57 8.47 -3.68
CA ARG A 12 5.30 7.81 -2.42
C ARG A 12 4.33 6.63 -2.64
N PRO A 13 4.60 5.44 -2.09
CA PRO A 13 3.67 4.33 -2.16
C PRO A 13 2.32 4.70 -1.54
N VAL A 14 1.23 4.27 -2.17
CA VAL A 14 -0.14 4.48 -1.66
C VAL A 14 -0.50 3.31 -0.74
N ILE A 15 -0.79 3.61 0.53
CA ILE A 15 -1.18 2.61 1.54
C ILE A 15 -2.69 2.63 1.78
N ASP A 16 -3.27 1.44 1.84
CA ASP A 16 -4.66 1.19 2.20
C ASP A 16 -4.89 1.11 3.73
N ALA A 17 -6.15 1.18 4.16
CA ALA A 17 -6.55 1.20 5.57
C ALA A 17 -6.09 -0.05 6.33
N GLY A 18 -6.22 -1.24 5.74
CA GLY A 18 -5.87 -2.50 6.41
C GLY A 18 -4.40 -2.55 6.86
N PRO A 19 -3.43 -2.46 5.92
CA PRO A 19 -2.02 -2.38 6.27
C PRO A 19 -1.67 -1.20 7.19
N ALA A 20 -2.29 -0.03 7.00
CA ALA A 20 -2.06 1.13 7.87
C ALA A 20 -2.46 0.82 9.32
N LEU A 21 -3.68 0.33 9.54
CA LEU A 21 -4.18 -0.07 10.86
C LEU A 21 -3.27 -1.13 11.49
N ASN A 22 -2.96 -2.19 10.76
CA ASN A 22 -2.20 -3.32 11.27
C ASN A 22 -0.80 -2.91 11.75
N PHE A 23 0.00 -2.29 10.88
CA PHE A 23 1.37 -1.93 11.23
C PHE A 23 1.44 -0.79 12.25
N PHE A 24 0.55 0.19 12.18
CA PHE A 24 0.58 1.33 13.11
C PHE A 24 0.15 0.90 14.51
N SER A 25 -0.85 0.02 14.63
CA SER A 25 -1.32 -0.48 15.92
C SER A 25 -0.25 -1.29 16.68
N ILE A 26 0.66 -1.96 15.96
CA ILE A 26 1.77 -2.71 16.58
C ILE A 26 3.09 -1.92 16.65
N ASN A 27 3.07 -0.61 16.39
CA ASN A 27 4.26 0.26 16.38
C ASN A 27 5.36 -0.19 15.40
N LYS A 28 4.96 -0.67 14.21
CA LYS A 28 5.87 -1.10 13.13
C LYS A 28 5.83 -0.18 11.91
N GLN A 29 5.37 1.06 12.05
CA GLN A 29 5.47 2.11 11.04
C GLN A 29 6.90 2.37 10.56
N ARG A 30 7.90 2.31 11.46
CA ARG A 30 9.32 2.50 11.08
C ARG A 30 9.83 1.37 10.19
N LEU A 31 9.30 0.16 10.38
CA LEU A 31 9.60 -0.98 9.51
C LEU A 31 9.03 -0.74 8.11
N LEU A 32 7.75 -0.37 8.01
CA LEU A 32 7.10 -0.01 6.75
C LEU A 32 7.88 1.07 6.00
N ILE A 33 8.14 2.21 6.66
CA ILE A 33 8.84 3.36 6.06
C ILE A 33 10.28 2.98 5.72
N GLY A 34 10.94 2.17 6.54
CA GLY A 34 12.29 1.69 6.23
C GLY A 34 12.33 0.82 4.97
N VAL A 35 11.26 0.06 4.68
CA VAL A 35 11.18 -0.78 3.48
C VAL A 35 10.73 0.02 2.26
N LEU A 36 9.74 0.89 2.41
CA LEU A 36 9.02 1.51 1.30
C LEU A 36 9.35 2.98 1.07
N GLY A 37 10.00 3.64 2.03
CA GLY A 37 10.13 5.10 2.08
C GLY A 37 8.87 5.78 2.62
N PRO A 38 8.79 7.12 2.53
CA PRO A 38 7.60 7.88 2.87
C PRO A 38 6.37 7.41 2.07
N LEU A 39 5.23 7.36 2.74
CA LEU A 39 3.96 6.84 2.21
C LEU A 39 3.01 7.99 1.85
N SER A 40 1.97 7.65 1.10
CA SER A 40 0.80 8.46 0.86
C SER A 40 -0.49 7.66 1.03
N THR A 41 -1.61 8.30 1.28
CA THR A 41 -2.91 7.63 1.46
C THR A 41 -4.06 8.60 1.15
N PRO A 42 -5.19 8.14 0.59
CA PRO A 42 -6.37 9.00 0.37
C PRO A 42 -7.00 9.51 1.68
N GLU A 43 -7.71 10.65 1.63
CA GLU A 43 -8.51 11.18 2.75
C GLU A 43 -9.53 10.16 3.27
N THR A 44 -10.25 9.50 2.37
CA THR A 44 -11.22 8.44 2.74
C THR A 44 -10.56 7.33 3.56
N VAL A 45 -9.32 6.96 3.23
CA VAL A 45 -8.59 5.93 3.97
C VAL A 45 -8.18 6.46 5.35
N GLN A 46 -7.75 7.71 5.45
CA GLN A 46 -7.49 8.34 6.75
C GLN A 46 -8.73 8.31 7.65
N GLU A 47 -9.88 8.72 7.11
CA GLU A 47 -11.15 8.72 7.83
C GLU A 47 -11.50 7.31 8.32
N GLU A 48 -11.34 6.30 7.47
CA GLU A 48 -11.58 4.91 7.81
C GLU A 48 -10.65 4.40 8.92
N VAL A 49 -9.35 4.75 8.86
CA VAL A 49 -8.37 4.42 9.90
C VAL A 49 -8.78 5.04 11.23
N PHE A 50 -9.16 6.32 11.23
CA PHE A 50 -9.53 7.05 12.43
C PHE A 50 -10.83 6.50 13.02
N ARG A 51 -11.81 6.23 12.16
CA ARG A 51 -13.10 5.63 12.54
C ARG A 51 -12.94 4.24 13.14
N LYS A 52 -12.12 3.37 12.54
CA LYS A 52 -11.84 2.03 13.07
C LYS A 52 -11.04 2.08 14.37
N ALA A 53 -10.05 2.96 14.45
CA ALA A 53 -9.29 3.17 15.70
C ALA A 53 -10.17 3.67 16.85
N GLN A 54 -11.20 4.46 16.56
CA GLN A 54 -12.16 4.89 17.57
C GLN A 54 -13.13 3.77 17.98
N LYS A 55 -13.70 3.03 17.01
CA LYS A 55 -14.70 2.00 17.29
C LYS A 55 -14.11 0.71 17.89
N GLU A 56 -12.92 0.33 17.45
CA GLU A 56 -12.20 -0.87 17.88
C GLU A 56 -10.92 -0.46 18.64
N HIS A 57 -11.09 0.41 19.65
CA HIS A 57 -9.98 1.04 20.37
C HIS A 57 -8.96 0.05 20.92
N ASP A 58 -9.39 -1.07 21.49
CA ASP A 58 -8.48 -2.08 22.04
C ASP A 58 -7.59 -2.74 20.98
N ARG A 59 -8.09 -2.81 19.73
CA ARG A 59 -7.40 -3.41 18.59
C ARG A 59 -6.54 -2.39 17.85
N PHE A 60 -7.06 -1.17 17.65
CA PHE A 60 -6.51 -0.19 16.71
C PHE A 60 -6.22 1.20 17.30
N GLY A 61 -6.48 1.44 18.59
CA GLY A 61 -6.37 2.77 19.21
C GLY A 61 -4.97 3.40 19.09
N HIS A 62 -3.92 2.58 19.06
CA HIS A 62 -2.54 3.05 18.86
C HIS A 62 -2.28 3.59 17.44
N ALA A 63 -3.05 3.19 16.43
CA ALA A 63 -2.82 3.59 15.04
C ALA A 63 -2.87 5.11 14.86
N VAL A 64 -3.84 5.79 15.48
CA VAL A 64 -4.02 7.25 15.37
C VAL A 64 -2.87 8.00 16.03
N GLN A 65 -2.39 7.52 17.18
CA GLN A 65 -1.23 8.12 17.87
C GLN A 65 0.03 8.04 17.00
N VAL A 66 0.23 6.91 16.32
CA VAL A 66 1.32 6.73 15.37
C VAL A 66 1.13 7.63 14.16
N TRP A 67 -0.06 7.63 13.56
CA TRP A 67 -0.41 8.45 12.40
C TRP A 67 -0.04 9.93 12.60
N ASN A 68 -0.47 10.51 13.73
CA ASN A 68 -0.22 11.91 14.05
C ASN A 68 1.27 12.25 14.23
N LYS A 69 2.12 11.24 14.50
CA LYS A 69 3.57 11.41 14.64
C LYS A 69 4.33 11.22 13.32
N LEU A 70 3.68 10.79 12.24
CA LEU A 70 4.35 10.51 10.98
C LEU A 70 4.79 11.78 10.24
N GLY A 71 4.09 12.90 10.43
CA GLY A 71 4.42 14.18 9.79
C GLY A 71 4.71 14.00 8.29
N THR A 72 5.90 14.41 7.83
CA THR A 72 6.28 14.33 6.41
C THR A 72 6.40 12.91 5.86
N TYR A 73 6.42 11.87 6.70
CA TYR A 73 6.52 10.46 6.26
C TYR A 73 5.19 9.87 5.77
N LEU A 74 4.05 10.55 5.99
CA LEU A 74 2.75 10.15 5.47
C LEU A 74 2.05 11.37 4.86
N GLN A 75 1.82 11.33 3.56
CA GLN A 75 1.06 12.36 2.85
C GLN A 75 -0.39 11.92 2.70
N VAL A 76 -1.33 12.77 3.11
CA VAL A 76 -2.74 12.58 2.77
C VAL A 76 -2.99 13.16 1.37
N LEU A 77 -3.61 12.38 0.49
CA LEU A 77 -3.99 12.76 -0.87
C LEU A 77 -5.45 13.21 -0.83
N SER A 78 -5.73 14.38 -1.41
CA SER A 78 -7.08 14.94 -1.44
C SER A 78 -8.01 14.10 -2.31
N ASP A 79 -9.20 13.81 -1.80
CA ASP A 79 -10.27 13.15 -2.55
C ASP A 79 -11.22 14.17 -3.20
N ASP A 80 -10.82 15.44 -3.27
CA ASP A 80 -11.57 16.49 -3.97
C ASP A 80 -11.74 16.15 -5.46
N LEU A 81 -12.90 16.54 -5.99
CA LEU A 81 -13.23 16.30 -7.38
C LEU A 81 -12.25 17.03 -8.30
N SER A 82 -11.45 16.25 -9.02
CA SER A 82 -10.62 16.69 -10.14
C SER A 82 -10.96 15.88 -11.40
N VAL A 83 -10.61 16.40 -12.58
CA VAL A 83 -10.89 15.70 -13.85
C VAL A 83 -10.17 14.35 -13.88
N GLU A 84 -8.91 14.33 -13.45
CA GLU A 84 -8.06 13.16 -13.43
C GLU A 84 -8.57 12.10 -12.46
N LEU A 85 -8.90 12.50 -11.22
CA LEU A 85 -9.40 11.57 -10.21
C LEU A 85 -10.80 11.06 -10.59
N ALA A 86 -11.68 11.91 -11.11
CA ALA A 86 -13.00 11.50 -11.56
C ALA A 86 -12.93 10.44 -12.67
N GLN A 87 -12.04 10.62 -13.64
CA GLN A 87 -11.81 9.65 -14.71
C GLN A 87 -11.23 8.35 -14.14
N ALA A 88 -10.26 8.43 -13.23
CA ALA A 88 -9.67 7.24 -12.61
C ALA A 88 -10.70 6.45 -11.79
N VAL A 89 -11.59 7.13 -11.04
CA VAL A 89 -12.68 6.49 -10.31
C VAL A 89 -13.67 5.83 -11.27
N MET A 90 -14.05 6.49 -12.37
CA MET A 90 -14.88 5.87 -13.41
C MET A 90 -14.22 4.62 -13.99
N ASP A 91 -12.91 4.68 -14.26
CA ASP A 91 -12.13 3.58 -14.82
C ASP A 91 -12.00 2.37 -13.86
N VAL A 92 -11.97 2.63 -12.56
CA VAL A 92 -11.81 1.60 -11.51
C VAL A 92 -13.16 1.03 -11.09
N ALA A 93 -14.14 1.89 -10.83
CA ALA A 93 -15.43 1.54 -10.23
C ALA A 93 -16.56 1.36 -11.26
N GLY A 94 -16.37 1.81 -12.50
CA GLY A 94 -17.41 1.81 -13.54
C GLY A 94 -18.56 2.77 -13.28
N THR A 95 -18.45 3.66 -12.30
CA THR A 95 -19.48 4.63 -11.92
C THR A 95 -18.89 6.02 -11.70
N PRO A 96 -19.65 7.11 -11.93
CA PRO A 96 -19.18 8.47 -11.71
C PRO A 96 -18.70 8.69 -10.27
N MET A 97 -17.60 9.44 -10.09
CA MET A 97 -17.05 9.74 -8.77
C MET A 97 -18.08 10.36 -7.84
N THR A 98 -18.91 11.29 -8.34
CA THR A 98 -19.96 11.94 -7.56
C THR A 98 -20.99 10.97 -6.98
N ASP A 99 -21.27 9.87 -7.68
CA ASP A 99 -22.18 8.83 -7.19
C ASP A 99 -21.45 7.82 -6.31
N ARG A 100 -20.21 7.52 -6.66
CA ARG A 100 -19.36 6.60 -5.91
C ARG A 100 -19.10 7.10 -4.49
N MET A 101 -18.85 8.40 -4.32
CA MET A 101 -18.61 9.05 -3.02
C MET A 101 -19.82 8.96 -2.07
N LYS A 102 -21.03 8.68 -2.58
CA LYS A 102 -22.24 8.49 -1.76
C LYS A 102 -22.33 7.10 -1.15
N THR A 103 -21.48 6.16 -1.60
CA THR A 103 -21.49 4.76 -1.17
C THR A 103 -20.21 4.45 -0.41
N SER A 104 -20.29 3.97 0.82
CA SER A 104 -19.09 3.69 1.63
C SER A 104 -18.44 2.34 1.30
N LYS A 105 -19.22 1.36 0.82
CA LYS A 105 -18.73 0.02 0.49
C LYS A 105 -17.55 0.13 -0.48
N ASP A 106 -16.39 -0.43 -0.14
CA ASP A 106 -15.15 -0.50 -0.94
C ASP A 106 -14.55 0.87 -1.38
N LEU A 107 -14.93 1.97 -0.72
CA LEU A 107 -14.56 3.32 -1.17
C LEU A 107 -13.07 3.61 -0.96
N GLY A 108 -12.51 3.16 0.16
CA GLY A 108 -11.08 3.33 0.46
C GLY A 108 -10.21 2.63 -0.59
N GLU A 109 -10.55 1.38 -0.92
CA GLU A 109 -9.85 0.56 -1.90
C GLU A 109 -9.92 1.20 -3.28
N ILE A 110 -11.10 1.68 -3.67
CA ILE A 110 -11.27 2.39 -4.95
C ILE A 110 -10.45 3.67 -5.01
N MET A 111 -10.41 4.46 -3.94
CA MET A 111 -9.59 5.68 -3.90
C MET A 111 -8.09 5.39 -3.93
N VAL A 112 -7.62 4.37 -3.20
CA VAL A 112 -6.22 3.93 -3.22
C VAL A 112 -5.78 3.60 -4.64
N ILE A 113 -6.59 2.82 -5.36
CA ILE A 113 -6.28 2.40 -6.73
C ILE A 113 -6.42 3.57 -7.71
N SER A 114 -7.42 4.44 -7.53
CA SER A 114 -7.66 5.59 -8.40
C SER A 114 -6.53 6.61 -8.30
N HIS A 115 -6.07 6.94 -7.09
CA HIS A 115 -4.89 7.81 -6.89
C HIS A 115 -3.61 7.21 -7.50
N ALA A 116 -3.40 5.91 -7.34
CA ALA A 116 -2.27 5.23 -7.98
C ALA A 116 -2.38 5.24 -9.51
N LEU A 117 -3.59 5.12 -10.05
CA LEU A 117 -3.86 5.19 -11.49
C LEU A 117 -3.62 6.61 -12.04
N VAL A 118 -4.05 7.67 -11.36
CA VAL A 118 -3.74 9.06 -11.73
C VAL A 118 -2.23 9.29 -11.83
N ALA A 119 -1.48 8.83 -10.82
CA ALA A 119 -0.03 8.92 -10.83
C ALA A 119 0.60 8.10 -11.96
N ALA A 120 0.12 6.88 -12.20
CA ALA A 120 0.62 6.05 -13.29
C ALA A 120 0.30 6.63 -14.68
N MET A 121 -0.89 7.18 -14.89
CA MET A 121 -1.27 7.83 -16.15
C MET A 121 -0.42 9.08 -16.44
N SER A 122 0.11 9.74 -15.40
CA SER A 122 1.08 10.84 -15.53
C SER A 122 2.55 10.38 -15.60
N GLY A 123 2.78 9.10 -15.85
CA GLY A 123 4.10 8.53 -16.11
C GLY A 123 4.90 8.09 -14.90
N LYS A 124 4.32 8.15 -13.69
CA LYS A 124 5.01 7.75 -12.47
C LYS A 124 4.89 6.26 -12.22
N HIS A 125 5.90 5.69 -11.59
CA HIS A 125 5.83 4.32 -11.08
C HIS A 125 5.38 4.36 -9.61
N VAL A 126 4.29 3.67 -9.31
CA VAL A 126 3.63 3.73 -8.00
C VAL A 126 3.55 2.32 -7.41
N THR A 127 3.94 2.21 -6.14
CA THR A 127 3.66 1.01 -5.34
C THR A 127 2.36 1.22 -4.59
N VAL A 128 1.48 0.22 -4.61
CA VAL A 128 0.24 0.18 -3.82
C VAL A 128 0.37 -0.95 -2.80
N LEU A 129 0.22 -0.59 -1.53
CA LEU A 129 0.21 -1.53 -0.41
C LEU A 129 -1.24 -1.83 -0.01
N ILE A 130 -1.71 -3.02 -0.39
CA ILE A 130 -3.08 -3.50 -0.16
C ILE A 130 -3.07 -5.02 0.08
N ASP A 131 -3.75 -5.43 1.16
CA ASP A 131 -3.90 -6.84 1.52
C ASP A 131 -5.23 -7.43 1.03
N ASP A 132 -6.26 -6.59 0.84
CA ASP A 132 -7.57 -7.03 0.39
C ASP A 132 -7.56 -7.70 -0.99
N ALA A 133 -8.27 -8.82 -1.12
CA ALA A 133 -8.25 -9.64 -2.33
C ALA A 133 -9.01 -8.98 -3.49
N GLU A 134 -10.17 -8.36 -3.22
CA GLU A 134 -11.01 -7.72 -4.24
C GLU A 134 -10.32 -6.45 -4.77
N GLY A 135 -9.78 -5.61 -3.88
CA GLY A 135 -8.96 -4.46 -4.24
C GLY A 135 -7.72 -4.84 -5.06
N ARG A 136 -7.05 -5.95 -4.72
CA ARG A 136 -5.94 -6.47 -5.53
C ARG A 136 -6.39 -6.90 -6.94
N GLN A 137 -7.58 -7.46 -7.09
CA GLN A 137 -8.15 -7.81 -8.39
C GLN A 137 -8.44 -6.56 -9.22
N LEU A 138 -9.08 -5.55 -8.63
CA LEU A 138 -9.33 -4.25 -9.27
C LEU A 138 -8.03 -3.61 -9.76
N ALA A 139 -7.00 -3.59 -8.91
CA ALA A 139 -5.71 -3.01 -9.26
C ALA A 139 -4.99 -3.83 -10.35
N SER A 140 -5.17 -5.15 -10.40
CA SER A 140 -4.63 -6.01 -11.47
C SER A 140 -5.26 -5.71 -12.84
N ILE A 141 -6.57 -5.42 -12.88
CA ILE A 141 -7.26 -4.97 -14.10
C ILE A 141 -6.62 -3.67 -14.61
N GLN A 142 -6.38 -2.70 -13.72
CA GLN A 142 -5.76 -1.44 -14.12
C GLN A 142 -4.29 -1.61 -14.55
N ARG A 143 -3.52 -2.48 -13.90
CA ARG A 143 -2.17 -2.84 -14.37
C ARG A 143 -2.17 -3.38 -15.80
N SER A 144 -3.13 -4.26 -16.11
CA SER A 144 -3.29 -4.84 -17.44
C SER A 144 -3.67 -3.76 -18.47
N ARG A 145 -4.53 -2.81 -18.09
CA ARG A 145 -4.86 -1.64 -18.91
C ARG A 145 -3.62 -0.77 -19.20
N LEU A 146 -2.85 -0.42 -18.18
CA LEU A 146 -1.62 0.38 -18.34
C LEU A 146 -0.61 -0.32 -19.25
N ALA A 147 -0.47 -1.65 -19.11
CA ALA A 147 0.39 -2.45 -20.00
C ALA A 147 -0.08 -2.38 -21.46
N ARG A 148 -1.39 -2.49 -21.72
CA ARG A 148 -1.94 -2.34 -23.07
C ARG A 148 -1.69 -0.95 -23.65
N LEU A 149 -1.85 0.12 -22.87
CA LEU A 149 -1.56 1.49 -23.31
C LEU A 149 -0.09 1.66 -23.72
N ARG A 150 0.84 1.08 -22.93
CA ARG A 150 2.28 1.09 -23.25
C ARG A 150 2.58 0.33 -24.54
N LEU A 151 1.97 -0.83 -24.74
CA LEU A 151 2.13 -1.62 -25.97
C LEU A 151 1.54 -0.91 -27.21
N ALA A 152 0.48 -0.11 -27.02
CA ALA A 152 -0.12 0.71 -28.08
C ALA A 152 0.69 1.98 -28.42
N GLY A 153 1.91 2.13 -27.90
CA GLY A 153 2.81 3.23 -28.22
C GLY A 153 2.82 4.38 -27.20
N ASN A 154 1.97 4.35 -26.17
CA ASN A 154 2.01 5.34 -25.10
C ASN A 154 3.05 4.98 -24.03
N GLN A 155 4.33 5.14 -24.37
CA GLN A 155 5.45 4.82 -23.48
C GLN A 155 5.55 5.73 -22.26
N GLN A 156 4.85 6.87 -22.27
CA GLN A 156 4.84 7.83 -21.18
C GLN A 156 4.00 7.39 -20.00
N VAL A 157 3.16 6.36 -20.13
CA VAL A 157 2.38 5.81 -19.02
C VAL A 157 3.29 4.99 -18.09
N GLY A 158 3.18 5.25 -16.79
CA GLY A 158 3.93 4.60 -15.72
C GLY A 158 3.44 3.19 -15.39
N LEU A 159 3.69 2.74 -14.16
CA LEU A 159 3.34 1.38 -13.71
C LEU A 159 2.75 1.41 -12.30
N ILE A 160 1.85 0.47 -12.04
CA ILE A 160 1.39 0.15 -10.68
C ILE A 160 2.03 -1.18 -10.26
N MET A 161 2.66 -1.19 -9.09
CA MET A 161 3.19 -2.39 -8.43
C MET A 161 2.35 -2.70 -7.20
N LEU A 162 1.88 -3.93 -7.05
CA LEU A 162 1.08 -4.34 -5.89
C LEU A 162 1.95 -5.11 -4.91
N ILE A 163 1.94 -4.67 -3.65
CA ILE A 163 2.55 -5.37 -2.52
C ILE A 163 1.51 -5.55 -1.41
N GLY A 164 1.73 -6.53 -0.55
CA GLY A 164 0.95 -6.72 0.68
C GLY A 164 1.87 -6.78 1.90
N SER A 165 1.30 -6.91 3.08
CA SER A 165 2.00 -7.05 4.37
C SER A 165 3.08 -8.14 4.33
N ILE A 166 2.77 -9.31 3.75
CA ILE A 166 3.76 -10.40 3.59
C ILE A 166 4.94 -9.95 2.72
N SER A 167 4.70 -9.17 1.65
CA SER A 167 5.77 -8.66 0.79
C SER A 167 6.67 -7.69 1.54
N VAL A 168 6.09 -6.80 2.35
CA VAL A 168 6.83 -5.88 3.23
C VAL A 168 7.72 -6.66 4.20
N LEU A 169 7.19 -7.69 4.85
CA LEU A 169 7.97 -8.51 5.80
C LEU A 169 9.14 -9.23 5.12
N LYS A 170 8.92 -9.80 3.93
CA LYS A 170 10.00 -10.44 3.14
C LYS A 170 11.10 -9.45 2.78
N LEU A 171 10.73 -8.27 2.28
CA LEU A 171 11.67 -7.20 1.95
C LEU A 171 12.40 -6.68 3.20
N ALA A 172 11.72 -6.61 4.34
CA ALA A 172 12.32 -6.20 5.60
C ALA A 172 13.38 -7.21 6.09
N ALA A 173 13.11 -8.50 5.96
CA ALA A 173 14.10 -9.56 6.26
C ALA A 173 15.30 -9.48 5.31
N GLN A 174 15.04 -9.40 3.99
CA GLN A 174 16.09 -9.32 2.97
C GLN A 174 16.98 -8.08 3.12
N SER A 175 16.40 -6.95 3.53
CA SER A 175 17.14 -5.70 3.76
C SER A 175 17.71 -5.57 5.18
N GLY A 176 17.67 -6.63 5.99
CA GLY A 176 18.24 -6.67 7.34
C GLY A 176 17.52 -5.82 8.39
N LYS A 177 16.31 -5.33 8.09
CA LYS A 177 15.48 -4.54 9.01
C LYS A 177 14.72 -5.37 10.03
N ILE A 178 14.58 -6.66 9.77
CA ILE A 178 14.21 -7.67 10.76
C ILE A 178 15.48 -8.49 11.02
N ARG A 179 15.89 -8.59 12.28
CA ARG A 179 17.21 -9.10 12.63
C ARG A 179 17.34 -10.60 12.39
N ASP A 180 16.29 -11.35 12.72
CA ASP A 180 16.28 -12.81 12.66
C ASP A 180 14.84 -13.37 12.59
N ARG A 181 14.75 -14.70 12.49
CA ARG A 181 13.47 -15.42 12.44
C ARG A 181 12.66 -15.34 13.73
N GLY A 182 13.30 -15.07 14.87
CA GLY A 182 12.61 -14.86 16.14
C GLY A 182 11.83 -13.55 16.10
N GLU A 183 12.51 -12.45 15.74
CA GLU A 183 11.87 -11.15 15.56
C GLU A 183 10.76 -11.19 14.49
N MET A 184 10.97 -11.94 13.39
CA MET A 184 9.92 -12.15 12.39
C MET A 184 8.67 -12.81 12.99
N ARG A 185 8.84 -13.87 13.79
CA ARG A 185 7.73 -14.57 14.44
C ARG A 185 6.96 -13.63 15.35
N ASP A 186 7.65 -12.83 16.14
CA ASP A 186 7.03 -11.88 17.07
C ASP A 186 6.21 -10.82 16.33
N ILE A 187 6.77 -10.24 15.27
CA ILE A 187 6.07 -9.25 14.44
C ILE A 187 4.85 -9.89 13.76
N TYR A 188 5.03 -11.07 13.15
CA TYR A 188 3.98 -11.77 12.42
C TYR A 188 2.82 -12.18 13.33
N ALA A 189 3.11 -12.71 14.53
CA ALA A 189 2.10 -13.07 15.51
C ALA A 189 1.25 -11.87 15.92
N ARG A 190 1.89 -10.71 16.17
CA ARG A 190 1.18 -9.46 16.52
C ARG A 190 0.35 -8.92 15.36
N LEU A 191 0.84 -9.00 14.12
CA LEU A 191 0.05 -8.63 12.94
C LEU A 191 -1.17 -9.55 12.78
N ARG A 192 -1.00 -10.86 12.94
CA ARG A 192 -2.07 -11.84 12.79
C ARG A 192 -3.15 -11.76 13.89
N GLN A 193 -2.81 -11.25 15.08
CA GLN A 193 -3.82 -10.89 16.08
C GLN A 193 -4.76 -9.78 15.60
N LEU A 194 -4.26 -8.89 14.74
CA LEU A 194 -5.03 -7.79 14.16
C LEU A 194 -5.60 -8.11 12.78
N ASP A 195 -5.17 -9.19 12.13
CA ASP A 195 -5.57 -9.52 10.76
C ASP A 195 -5.77 -11.02 10.60
N THR A 196 -7.04 -11.43 10.54
CA THR A 196 -7.43 -12.82 10.33
C THR A 196 -7.16 -13.31 8.89
N GLY A 197 -6.91 -12.39 7.95
CA GLY A 197 -6.56 -12.69 6.57
C GLY A 197 -5.11 -13.16 6.39
N LEU A 198 -4.24 -12.98 7.39
CA LEU A 198 -2.87 -13.49 7.33
C LEU A 198 -2.83 -15.02 7.49
N PRO A 199 -2.20 -15.75 6.55
CA PRO A 199 -2.08 -17.20 6.64
C PRO A 199 -1.25 -17.61 7.87
N PRO A 200 -1.24 -18.90 8.25
CA PRO A 200 -0.24 -19.42 9.18
C PRO A 200 1.17 -19.04 8.75
N ILE A 201 2.06 -18.74 9.70
CA ILE A 201 3.39 -18.19 9.38
C ILE A 201 4.21 -19.18 8.53
N GLU A 202 4.01 -20.48 8.73
CA GLU A 202 4.63 -21.56 7.97
C GLU A 202 4.25 -21.49 6.48
N ALA A 203 3.02 -21.10 6.16
CA ALA A 203 2.51 -20.97 4.80
C ALA A 203 2.82 -19.61 4.15
N SER A 204 3.20 -18.60 4.92
CA SER A 204 3.48 -17.25 4.42
C SER A 204 4.81 -17.13 3.64
N GLY A 205 5.72 -18.08 3.87
CA GLY A 205 7.07 -18.08 3.31
C GLY A 205 8.04 -17.06 3.92
N VAL A 206 7.66 -16.30 4.96
CA VAL A 206 8.54 -15.29 5.60
C VAL A 206 9.71 -15.90 6.40
N LEU A 207 9.68 -17.22 6.65
CA LEU A 207 10.73 -17.95 7.37
C LEU A 207 11.72 -18.70 6.46
N GLN A 208 11.47 -18.69 5.14
CA GLN A 208 12.29 -19.41 4.15
C GLN A 208 13.75 -18.99 4.23
N SER A 209 14.66 -19.98 4.17
CA SER A 209 16.10 -19.79 4.34
C SER A 209 16.70 -18.71 3.46
N GLU A 210 16.27 -18.62 2.20
CA GLU A 210 16.72 -17.62 1.22
C GLU A 210 16.63 -16.18 1.72
N LEU A 211 15.62 -15.83 2.52
CA LEU A 211 15.43 -14.48 3.04
C LEU A 211 16.48 -14.08 4.09
N TRP A 212 17.18 -15.06 4.67
CA TRP A 212 18.06 -14.89 5.83
C TRP A 212 19.53 -15.17 5.52
N LYS A 213 19.89 -15.39 4.26
CA LYS A 213 21.26 -15.76 3.85
C LYS A 213 22.26 -14.60 3.90
N HIS A 214 21.80 -13.35 4.05
CA HIS A 214 22.64 -12.16 3.97
C HIS A 214 23.38 -11.78 5.28
N ARG A 215 23.65 -12.75 6.17
CA ARG A 215 24.53 -12.56 7.33
C ARG A 215 25.64 -13.62 7.38
N LYS A 216 26.54 -13.54 6.41
CA LYS A 216 27.95 -13.91 6.59
C LYS A 216 28.78 -12.83 5.90
N SER A 217 29.11 -11.79 6.66
CA SER A 217 30.21 -10.86 6.42
C SER A 217 30.77 -10.54 7.78
#